data_AF-A0A660MAK3-F1
#
_entry.id   AF-A0A660MAK3-F1
#
_cell.length_a   1.000
_cell.length_b   1.000
_cell.length_c   1.000
_cell.angle_alpha   90.00
_cell.angle_beta   90.00
_cell.angle_gamma   90.00
#
_symmetry.space_group_name_H-M   'P 1'
#
loop_
_entity.id
_entity.type
_entity.pdbx_description
1 polymer ?
#
loop_
_entity_poly.entity_id
_entity_poly.type
_entity_poly.pdbx_seq_one_letter_code
_entity_poly.pdbx_strand_id
1 'polypeptide(L)'
;PIARVSRFDRKHYFYPDLPKGYQTSQMYQPIILAGYVDVPLDDGSTTRVRIDHAHMEEDAGKLTHHDGYSLVDLNRAGTPLIEIVSQPDIHSAAEARAYAAELHKLMTYAGVTHGDLYHGNMRFDVNISIAPKGSDQLGTRAEVKNLNSFRSVEKAVEYEFARQAALLERGERVVQETRGWSDDKGIT
;
A
#
# COMPACT_ATOMS: atom_id res chain seq x y z
N PRO A 1 17.61 -8.10 -4.96
CA PRO A 1 18.58 -8.02 -6.07
C PRO A 1 18.45 -6.66 -6.76
N ILE A 2 19.54 -6.07 -7.23
CA ILE A 2 19.53 -4.75 -7.87
C ILE A 2 19.66 -4.94 -9.39
N ALA A 3 18.81 -4.26 -10.15
CA ALA A 3 18.84 -4.31 -11.60
C ALA A 3 20.12 -3.65 -12.13
N ARG A 4 20.77 -4.29 -13.13
CA ARG A 4 21.93 -3.68 -13.83
C ARG A 4 21.53 -2.53 -14.75
N VAL A 5 20.27 -2.54 -15.21
CA VAL A 5 19.65 -1.51 -16.04
C VAL A 5 18.27 -1.26 -15.48
N SER A 6 17.97 -0.01 -15.16
CA SER A 6 16.63 0.47 -14.79
C SER A 6 16.27 1.66 -15.67
N ARG A 7 14.97 1.91 -15.86
CA ARG A 7 14.46 3.03 -16.66
C ARG A 7 13.27 3.67 -15.97
N PHE A 8 13.13 4.97 -16.18
CA PHE A 8 11.92 5.69 -15.80
C PHE A 8 10.90 5.66 -16.95
N ASP A 9 9.66 5.48 -16.56
CA ASP A 9 8.46 5.44 -17.39
C ASP A 9 7.50 6.55 -16.99
N ARG A 10 6.54 6.86 -17.86
CA ARG A 10 5.50 7.86 -17.60
C ARG A 10 4.15 7.18 -17.37
N LYS A 11 3.66 7.24 -16.13
CA LYS A 11 2.31 6.81 -15.76
C LYS A 11 1.34 7.97 -15.97
N HIS A 12 0.59 7.94 -17.07
CA HIS A 12 -0.26 9.06 -17.49
C HIS A 12 -1.63 9.03 -16.80
N TYR A 13 -2.00 10.12 -16.15
CA TYR A 13 -3.35 10.37 -15.64
C TYR A 13 -3.52 11.88 -15.40
N PHE A 14 -4.75 12.37 -15.58
CA PHE A 14 -5.06 13.78 -15.36
C PHE A 14 -5.61 13.97 -13.95
N TYR A 15 -4.87 14.70 -13.12
CA TYR A 15 -5.33 15.13 -11.81
C TYR A 15 -4.69 16.49 -11.44
N PRO A 16 -5.40 17.40 -10.73
CA PRO A 16 -4.92 18.77 -10.52
C PRO A 16 -3.59 18.91 -9.78
N ASP A 17 -3.24 17.96 -8.93
CA ASP A 17 -1.98 17.94 -8.16
C ASP A 17 -0.78 17.35 -8.93
N LEU A 18 -1.01 16.92 -10.18
CA LEU A 18 0.00 16.32 -11.05
C LEU A 18 0.26 17.23 -12.26
N PRO A 19 1.15 18.23 -12.15
CA PRO A 19 1.26 19.32 -13.12
C PRO A 19 1.70 18.88 -14.52
N LYS A 20 2.30 17.69 -14.65
CA LYS A 20 2.80 17.15 -15.92
C LYS A 20 1.76 16.33 -16.70
N GLY A 21 0.63 15.96 -16.07
CA GLY A 21 -0.31 14.97 -16.63
C GLY A 21 0.26 13.54 -16.69
N TYR A 22 1.40 13.30 -16.05
CA TYR A 22 1.99 11.99 -15.81
C TYR A 22 2.90 12.03 -14.58
N GLN A 23 3.01 10.89 -13.91
CA GLN A 23 3.96 10.62 -12.84
C GLN A 23 5.16 9.87 -13.44
N THR A 24 6.37 10.32 -13.11
CA THR A 24 7.62 9.63 -13.44
C THR A 24 7.82 8.51 -12.42
N SER A 25 7.81 7.25 -12.89
CA SER A 25 7.91 6.03 -12.06
C SER A 25 8.72 4.96 -12.80
N GLN A 26 8.80 3.71 -12.33
CA GLN A 26 9.45 2.60 -13.05
C GLN A 26 8.51 1.40 -13.15
N MET A 27 7.76 1.31 -14.25
CA MET A 27 6.74 0.27 -14.42
C MET A 27 7.34 -1.03 -14.98
N TYR A 28 8.26 -0.93 -15.94
CA TYR A 28 8.75 -2.11 -16.67
C TYR A 28 10.13 -2.58 -16.21
N GLN A 29 10.97 -1.66 -15.71
CA GLN A 29 12.35 -1.96 -15.32
C GLN A 29 12.69 -1.34 -13.95
N PRO A 30 12.08 -1.85 -12.86
CA PRO A 30 12.31 -1.34 -11.51
C PRO A 30 13.76 -1.55 -11.06
N ILE A 31 14.27 -0.65 -10.22
CA ILE A 31 15.65 -0.70 -9.72
C ILE A 31 15.90 -1.86 -8.74
N ILE A 32 14.92 -2.19 -7.89
CA ILE A 32 14.99 -3.29 -6.93
C ILE A 32 14.04 -4.40 -7.39
N LEU A 33 14.60 -5.60 -7.56
CA LEU A 33 13.87 -6.81 -7.95
C LEU A 33 13.53 -7.67 -6.73
N ALA A 34 12.86 -8.81 -6.98
CA ALA A 34 12.32 -9.73 -5.99
C ALA A 34 13.23 -9.99 -4.78
N GLY A 35 12.69 -9.79 -3.58
CA GLY A 35 13.39 -9.95 -2.31
C GLY A 35 12.47 -10.53 -1.24
N TYR A 36 12.78 -10.32 0.03
CA TYR A 36 11.90 -10.69 1.14
C TYR A 36 12.22 -9.88 2.40
N VAL A 37 11.25 -9.86 3.31
CA VAL A 37 11.39 -9.37 4.69
C VAL A 37 11.01 -10.52 5.62
N ASP A 38 11.88 -10.80 6.60
CA ASP A 38 11.56 -11.70 7.71
C ASP A 38 10.83 -10.87 8.77
N VAL A 39 9.57 -11.19 9.02
CA VAL A 39 8.64 -10.42 9.85
C VAL A 39 8.45 -11.15 11.19
N PRO A 40 9.00 -10.62 12.30
CA PRO A 40 8.74 -11.16 13.63
C PRO A 40 7.29 -10.89 14.05
N LEU A 41 6.63 -11.89 14.64
CA LEU A 41 5.27 -11.79 15.16
C LEU A 41 5.27 -11.78 16.71
N ASP A 42 4.17 -11.29 17.29
CA ASP A 42 4.01 -11.16 18.75
C ASP A 42 4.02 -12.51 19.48
N ASP A 43 3.69 -13.61 18.80
CA ASP A 43 3.74 -14.97 19.34
C ASP A 43 5.17 -15.59 19.33
N GLY A 44 6.16 -14.81 18.90
CA GLY A 44 7.56 -15.23 18.79
C GLY A 44 7.90 -15.99 17.51
N SER A 45 6.92 -16.27 16.65
CA SER A 45 7.17 -16.83 15.33
C SER A 45 7.68 -15.77 14.34
N THR A 46 8.13 -16.21 13.17
CA THR A 46 8.58 -15.33 12.10
C THR A 46 7.97 -15.80 10.79
N THR A 47 7.30 -14.90 10.09
CA THR A 47 6.80 -15.16 8.73
C THR A 47 7.70 -14.45 7.71
N ARG A 48 7.88 -15.05 6.54
CA ARG A 48 8.66 -14.44 5.45
C ARG A 48 7.72 -13.89 4.40
N VAL A 49 7.73 -12.58 4.22
CA VAL A 49 6.96 -11.88 3.18
C VAL A 49 7.88 -11.58 2.01
N ARG A 50 7.60 -12.14 0.82
CA ARG A 50 8.39 -11.80 -0.37
C ARG A 50 8.04 -10.39 -0.85
N ILE A 51 9.06 -9.71 -1.34
CA ILE A 51 8.95 -8.46 -2.09
C ILE A 51 8.92 -8.83 -3.56
N ASP A 52 7.94 -8.33 -4.31
CA ASP A 52 7.91 -8.48 -5.77
C ASP A 52 8.97 -7.57 -6.40
N HIS A 53 8.89 -6.28 -6.09
CA HIS A 53 9.88 -5.28 -6.49
C HIS A 53 9.80 -4.04 -5.59
N ALA A 54 10.79 -3.15 -5.73
CA ALA A 54 10.66 -1.78 -5.28
C ALA A 54 11.22 -0.83 -6.34
N HIS A 55 10.60 0.33 -6.47
CA HIS A 55 10.94 1.26 -7.53
C HIS A 55 10.92 2.71 -7.07
N MET A 56 11.63 3.56 -7.82
CA MET A 56 11.65 5.00 -7.58
C MET A 56 10.51 5.68 -8.33
N GLU A 57 9.84 6.61 -7.67
CA GLU A 57 8.87 7.48 -8.32
C GLU A 57 8.84 8.87 -7.67
N GLU A 58 8.03 9.77 -8.24
CA GLU A 58 7.81 11.11 -7.69
C GLU A 58 6.44 11.24 -7.05
N ASP A 59 6.33 12.02 -5.97
CA ASP A 59 5.05 12.30 -5.33
C ASP A 59 4.23 13.34 -6.10
N ALA A 60 2.91 13.29 -5.91
CA ALA A 60 1.99 14.32 -6.34
C ALA A 60 1.93 15.48 -5.33
N GLY A 61 1.30 16.59 -5.75
CA GLY A 61 0.97 17.69 -4.84
C GLY A 61 -0.08 17.31 -3.79
N LYS A 62 -0.70 18.31 -3.19
CA LYS A 62 -1.77 18.16 -2.21
C LYS A 62 -2.97 19.01 -2.60
N LEU A 63 -4.17 18.43 -2.47
CA LEU A 63 -5.42 19.19 -2.56
C LEU A 63 -5.96 19.48 -1.16
N THR A 64 -6.50 20.69 -1.01
CA THR A 64 -7.39 21.05 0.11
C THR A 64 -8.74 21.38 -0.47
N HIS A 65 -9.77 20.62 -0.08
CA HIS A 65 -11.12 20.79 -0.59
C HIS A 65 -11.90 21.79 0.26
N HIS A 66 -12.60 22.69 -0.41
CA HIS A 66 -13.55 23.63 0.17
C HIS A 66 -14.92 23.45 -0.51
N ASP A 67 -15.95 24.08 0.04
CA ASP A 67 -17.26 24.04 -0.61
C ASP A 67 -17.21 24.72 -1.98
N GLY A 68 -17.48 23.95 -3.04
CA GLY A 68 -17.49 24.42 -4.43
C GLY A 68 -16.14 24.55 -5.14
N TYR A 69 -14.99 24.36 -4.47
CA TYR A 69 -13.66 24.46 -5.11
C TYR A 69 -12.57 23.66 -4.39
N SER A 70 -11.39 23.56 -5.00
CA SER A 70 -10.21 22.92 -4.39
C SER A 70 -8.99 23.79 -4.59
N LEU A 71 -8.16 23.89 -3.55
CA LEU A 71 -6.86 24.55 -3.60
C LEU A 71 -5.78 23.51 -3.86
N VAL A 72 -4.85 23.82 -4.76
CA VAL A 72 -3.73 22.94 -5.12
C VAL A 72 -2.44 23.52 -4.54
N ASP A 73 -1.78 22.75 -3.68
CA ASP A 73 -0.43 23.03 -3.19
C ASP A 73 0.56 22.05 -3.85
N LEU A 74 1.49 22.59 -4.64
CA LEU A 74 2.49 21.80 -5.36
C LEU A 74 3.84 21.70 -4.64
N ASN A 75 3.97 22.18 -3.38
CA ASN A 75 5.22 22.11 -2.62
C ASN A 75 5.76 20.67 -2.47
N ARG A 76 4.86 19.67 -2.45
CA ARG A 76 5.22 18.25 -2.35
C ARG A 76 5.48 17.57 -3.71
N ALA A 77 4.98 18.15 -4.80
CA ALA A 77 5.08 17.53 -6.12
C ALA A 77 6.55 17.37 -6.54
N GLY A 78 6.94 16.17 -6.99
CA GLY A 78 8.32 15.87 -7.33
C GLY A 78 9.18 15.31 -6.19
N THR A 79 8.64 15.22 -4.95
CA THR A 79 9.36 14.59 -3.82
C THR A 79 9.70 13.14 -4.17
N PRO A 80 10.95 12.68 -3.97
CA PRO A 80 11.34 11.31 -4.30
C PRO A 80 10.66 10.30 -3.37
N LEU A 81 10.13 9.25 -3.96
CA LEU A 81 9.50 8.13 -3.28
C LEU A 81 10.16 6.81 -3.67
N ILE A 82 10.02 5.84 -2.76
CA ILE A 82 10.24 4.43 -3.06
C ILE A 82 8.91 3.73 -2.84
N GLU A 83 8.35 3.14 -3.90
CA GLU A 83 7.21 2.24 -3.78
C GLU A 83 7.74 0.81 -3.59
N ILE A 84 7.26 0.12 -2.56
CA ILE A 84 7.68 -1.25 -2.22
C ILE A 84 6.45 -2.15 -2.33
N VAL A 85 6.48 -3.11 -3.26
CA VAL A 85 5.36 -4.00 -3.55
C VAL A 85 5.67 -5.40 -3.01
N SER A 86 4.81 -5.91 -2.12
CA SER A 86 4.91 -7.27 -1.62
C SER A 86 4.22 -8.27 -2.55
N GLN A 87 4.64 -9.53 -2.48
CA GLN A 87 3.83 -10.66 -2.92
C GLN A 87 2.63 -10.85 -1.95
N PRO A 88 1.57 -11.58 -2.37
CA PRO A 88 0.40 -11.86 -1.52
C PRO A 88 0.69 -12.98 -0.48
N ASP A 89 1.78 -12.83 0.28
CA ASP A 89 2.24 -13.79 1.30
C ASP A 89 1.72 -13.46 2.72
N ILE A 90 0.89 -12.43 2.84
CA ILE A 90 0.33 -11.95 4.11
C ILE A 90 -1.07 -12.54 4.26
N HIS A 91 -1.30 -13.31 5.31
CA HIS A 91 -2.50 -14.12 5.50
C HIS A 91 -3.32 -13.74 6.73
N SER A 92 -2.92 -12.72 7.50
CA SER A 92 -3.71 -12.18 8.60
C SER A 92 -3.52 -10.67 8.79
N ALA A 93 -4.47 -10.04 9.48
CA ALA A 93 -4.36 -8.62 9.86
C ALA A 93 -3.15 -8.36 10.77
N ALA A 94 -2.84 -9.29 11.67
CA ALA A 94 -1.67 -9.23 12.54
C ALA A 94 -0.37 -9.28 11.72
N GLU A 95 -0.27 -10.17 10.73
CA GLU A 95 0.86 -10.22 9.81
C GLU A 95 0.98 -8.95 8.98
N ALA A 96 -0.13 -8.38 8.51
CA ALA A 96 -0.12 -7.13 7.73
C ALA A 96 0.44 -5.96 8.56
N ARG A 97 0.00 -5.85 9.80
CA ARG A 97 0.52 -4.86 10.76
C ARG A 97 1.99 -5.08 11.05
N ALA A 98 2.40 -6.32 11.34
CA ALA A 98 3.76 -6.67 11.67
C ALA A 98 4.70 -6.40 10.47
N TYR A 99 4.28 -6.73 9.26
CA TYR A 99 5.04 -6.44 8.04
C TYR A 99 5.22 -4.93 7.83
N ALA A 100 4.15 -4.13 7.99
CA ALA A 100 4.25 -2.68 7.88
C ALA A 100 5.19 -2.07 8.92
N ALA A 101 5.13 -2.58 10.17
CA ALA A 101 6.00 -2.14 11.25
C ALA A 101 7.47 -2.55 11.04
N GLU A 102 7.74 -3.79 10.60
CA GLU A 102 9.11 -4.25 10.35
C GLU A 102 9.71 -3.53 9.13
N LEU A 103 8.93 -3.28 8.07
CA LEU A 103 9.39 -2.51 6.93
C LEU A 103 9.76 -1.07 7.35
N HIS A 104 8.92 -0.42 8.15
CA HIS A 104 9.22 0.90 8.73
C HIS A 104 10.52 0.89 9.53
N LYS A 105 10.70 -0.10 10.42
CA LYS A 105 11.91 -0.27 11.22
C LYS A 105 13.15 -0.48 10.35
N LEU A 106 13.08 -1.32 9.33
CA LEU A 106 14.20 -1.57 8.42
C LEU A 106 14.58 -0.30 7.63
N MET A 107 13.58 0.42 7.10
CA MET A 107 13.82 1.63 6.31
C MET A 107 14.39 2.78 7.17
N THR A 108 13.87 2.96 8.39
CA THR A 108 14.39 3.96 9.33
C THR A 108 15.80 3.60 9.82
N TYR A 109 16.05 2.34 10.13
CA TYR A 109 17.38 1.86 10.52
C TYR A 109 18.42 2.04 9.40
N ALA A 110 18.03 1.80 8.16
CA ALA A 110 18.87 2.05 6.99
C ALA A 110 19.11 3.54 6.70
N GLY A 111 18.38 4.46 7.35
CA GLY A 111 18.51 5.90 7.16
C GLY A 111 17.97 6.43 5.82
N VAL A 112 17.13 5.65 5.12
CA VAL A 112 16.54 6.07 3.83
C VAL A 112 15.28 6.92 3.99
N THR A 113 14.69 6.93 5.19
CA THR A 113 13.53 7.75 5.55
C THR A 113 13.56 8.10 7.03
N HIS A 114 12.96 9.23 7.41
CA HIS A 114 12.67 9.55 8.81
C HIS A 114 11.55 8.67 9.40
N GLY A 115 10.69 8.09 8.54
CA GLY A 115 9.61 7.20 8.97
C GLY A 115 8.53 7.88 9.82
N ASP A 116 8.39 9.19 9.76
CA ASP A 116 7.33 9.88 10.47
C ASP A 116 5.97 9.68 9.77
N LEU A 117 5.13 8.84 10.36
CA LEU A 117 3.80 8.54 9.82
C LEU A 117 2.85 9.75 9.91
N TYR A 118 3.03 10.63 10.90
CA TYR A 118 2.19 11.81 11.07
C TYR A 118 2.40 12.81 9.93
N HIS A 119 3.65 12.98 9.51
CA HIS A 119 4.01 13.83 8.37
C HIS A 119 3.88 13.12 7.01
N GLY A 120 3.44 11.86 6.97
CA GLY A 120 3.20 11.11 5.75
C GLY A 120 4.48 10.64 5.03
N ASN A 121 5.60 10.49 5.75
CA ASN A 121 6.86 9.96 5.19
C ASN A 121 6.76 8.49 4.76
N MET A 122 5.72 7.78 5.21
CA MET A 122 5.39 6.43 4.79
C MET A 122 3.88 6.29 4.72
N ARG A 123 3.39 5.65 3.65
CA ARG A 123 1.97 5.46 3.34
C ARG A 123 1.74 4.00 3.02
N PHE A 124 0.53 3.51 3.29
CA PHE A 124 0.17 2.13 3.05
C PHE A 124 -1.14 2.06 2.26
N ASP A 125 -1.15 1.20 1.25
CA ASP A 125 -2.36 0.72 0.58
C ASP A 125 -2.42 -0.80 0.77
N VAL A 126 -3.61 -1.32 1.08
CA VAL A 126 -3.82 -2.75 1.34
C VAL A 126 -4.60 -3.37 0.19
N ASN A 127 -4.06 -4.42 -0.40
CA ASN A 127 -4.75 -5.24 -1.39
C ASN A 127 -5.19 -6.55 -0.73
N ILE A 128 -6.49 -6.80 -0.66
CA ILE A 128 -7.07 -7.94 0.06
C ILE A 128 -8.10 -8.68 -0.78
N SER A 129 -8.02 -10.01 -0.74
CA SER A 129 -9.01 -10.93 -1.29
C SER A 129 -9.14 -12.11 -0.35
N ILE A 130 -10.34 -12.67 -0.21
CA ILE A 130 -10.55 -13.89 0.58
C ILE A 130 -10.79 -15.09 -0.34
N ALA A 131 -10.37 -16.27 0.12
CA ALA A 131 -10.60 -17.54 -0.55
C ALA A 131 -10.91 -18.62 0.49
N PRO A 132 -11.59 -19.73 0.11
CA PRO A 132 -11.76 -20.88 0.99
C PRO A 132 -10.41 -21.39 1.51
N LYS A 133 -10.37 -21.82 2.78
CA LYS A 133 -9.15 -22.34 3.39
C LYS A 133 -8.59 -23.52 2.58
N GLY A 134 -7.32 -23.46 2.21
CA GLY A 134 -6.65 -24.47 1.39
C GLY A 134 -6.86 -24.32 -0.12
N SER A 135 -7.51 -23.25 -0.57
CA SER A 135 -7.59 -22.90 -1.99
C SER A 135 -6.24 -22.40 -2.51
N ASP A 136 -5.82 -22.90 -3.67
CA ASP A 136 -4.67 -22.37 -4.43
C ASP A 136 -5.05 -21.15 -5.30
N GLN A 137 -6.34 -20.80 -5.34
CA GLN A 137 -6.84 -19.64 -6.09
C GLN A 137 -7.14 -18.49 -5.14
N LEU A 138 -6.61 -17.31 -5.48
CA LEU A 138 -6.94 -16.05 -4.81
C LEU A 138 -8.33 -15.56 -5.25
N GLY A 139 -9.05 -14.91 -4.33
CA GLY A 139 -10.35 -14.32 -4.60
C GLY A 139 -10.28 -13.00 -5.38
N THR A 140 -11.44 -12.38 -5.59
CA THR A 140 -11.51 -11.03 -6.17
C THR A 140 -10.91 -10.01 -5.20
N ARG A 141 -10.00 -9.18 -5.70
CA ARG A 141 -9.27 -8.18 -4.91
C ARG A 141 -10.08 -6.91 -4.67
N ALA A 142 -10.11 -6.44 -3.43
CA ALA A 142 -10.40 -5.06 -3.07
C ALA A 142 -9.10 -4.35 -2.67
N GLU A 143 -8.97 -3.08 -3.03
CA GLU A 143 -7.84 -2.23 -2.65
C GLU A 143 -8.34 -1.17 -1.65
N VAL A 144 -7.78 -1.14 -0.44
CA VAL A 144 -8.10 -0.15 0.59
C VAL A 144 -6.98 0.89 0.65
N LYS A 145 -7.33 2.16 0.43
CA LYS A 145 -6.40 3.28 0.40
C LYS A 145 -6.51 4.18 1.63
N ASN A 146 -5.53 5.09 1.76
CA ASN A 146 -5.43 6.14 2.78
C ASN A 146 -5.16 5.61 4.19
N LEU A 147 -4.32 4.59 4.32
CA LEU A 147 -3.93 4.04 5.62
C LEU A 147 -2.67 4.75 6.11
N ASN A 148 -2.80 5.50 7.21
CA ASN A 148 -1.74 6.37 7.73
C ASN A 148 -1.09 5.86 9.02
N SER A 149 -1.47 4.66 9.50
CA SER A 149 -0.90 4.03 10.69
C SER A 149 -0.89 2.50 10.59
N PHE A 150 -0.02 1.84 11.36
CA PHE A 150 -0.02 0.38 11.46
C PHE A 150 -1.35 -0.17 11.99
N ARG A 151 -2.00 0.58 12.90
CA ARG A 151 -3.33 0.24 13.43
C ARG A 151 -4.42 0.35 12.37
N SER A 152 -4.37 1.37 11.50
CA SER A 152 -5.33 1.49 10.40
C SER A 152 -5.17 0.35 9.41
N VAL A 153 -3.94 -0.12 9.14
CA VAL A 153 -3.69 -1.30 8.29
C VAL A 153 -4.36 -2.54 8.88
N GLU A 154 -4.12 -2.84 10.16
CA GLU A 154 -4.73 -3.97 10.86
C GLU A 154 -6.26 -3.94 10.78
N LYS A 155 -6.86 -2.82 11.20
CA LYS A 155 -8.32 -2.66 11.24
C LYS A 155 -8.97 -2.69 9.85
N ALA A 156 -8.31 -2.12 8.84
CA ALA A 156 -8.82 -2.15 7.47
C ALA A 156 -8.86 -3.57 6.93
N VAL A 157 -7.83 -4.39 7.20
CA VAL A 157 -7.80 -5.81 6.83
C VAL A 157 -8.90 -6.58 7.55
N GLU A 158 -9.07 -6.39 8.87
CA GLU A 158 -10.13 -7.05 9.65
C GLU A 158 -11.52 -6.72 9.12
N TYR A 159 -11.79 -5.43 8.88
CA TYR A 159 -13.08 -4.96 8.38
C TYR A 159 -13.37 -5.52 6.98
N GLU A 160 -12.41 -5.40 6.06
CA GLU A 160 -12.60 -5.81 4.68
C GLU A 160 -12.72 -7.33 4.55
N PHE A 161 -11.99 -8.09 5.37
CA PHE A 161 -12.19 -9.55 5.50
C PHE A 161 -13.62 -9.87 5.90
N ALA A 162 -14.12 -9.27 6.98
CA ALA A 162 -15.49 -9.53 7.47
C ALA A 162 -16.55 -9.12 6.44
N ARG A 163 -16.35 -8.01 5.74
CA ARG A 163 -17.22 -7.54 4.66
C ARG A 163 -17.28 -8.54 3.51
N GLN A 164 -16.13 -8.95 2.98
CA GLN A 164 -16.07 -9.92 1.88
C GLN A 164 -16.67 -11.26 2.30
N ALA A 165 -16.38 -11.73 3.53
CA ALA A 165 -16.94 -12.97 4.06
C ALA A 165 -18.47 -12.91 4.10
N ALA A 166 -19.05 -11.83 4.65
CA ALA A 166 -20.48 -11.64 4.71
C ALA A 166 -21.15 -11.57 3.33
N LEU A 167 -20.48 -10.99 2.32
CA LEU A 167 -20.97 -11.01 0.93
C LEU A 167 -21.04 -12.44 0.39
N LEU A 168 -19.95 -13.20 0.52
CA LEU A 168 -19.89 -14.57 0.01
C LEU A 168 -20.85 -15.51 0.74
N GLU A 169 -21.04 -15.34 2.05
CA GLU A 169 -22.01 -16.11 2.84
C GLU A 169 -23.46 -15.88 2.40
N ARG A 170 -23.79 -14.68 1.89
CA ARG A 170 -25.10 -14.37 1.30
C ARG A 170 -25.24 -14.84 -0.15
N GLY A 171 -24.23 -15.49 -0.72
CA GLY A 171 -24.19 -15.88 -2.12
C GLY A 171 -23.99 -14.71 -3.08
N GLU A 172 -23.61 -13.54 -2.57
CA GLU A 172 -23.24 -12.37 -3.37
C GLU A 172 -21.79 -12.50 -3.87
N ARG A 173 -21.39 -11.62 -4.79
CA ARG A 173 -20.03 -11.62 -5.35
C ARG A 173 -19.26 -10.41 -4.87
N VAL A 174 -17.99 -10.62 -4.50
CA VAL A 174 -17.03 -9.53 -4.32
C VAL A 174 -16.70 -8.96 -5.71
N VAL A 175 -16.84 -7.64 -5.86
CA VAL A 175 -16.45 -6.90 -7.05
C VAL A 175 -15.10 -6.24 -6.84
N GLN A 176 -14.31 -6.09 -7.90
CA GLN A 176 -13.04 -5.38 -7.81
C GLN A 176 -13.29 -3.88 -7.69
N GLU A 177 -12.85 -3.29 -6.60
CA GLU A 177 -13.06 -1.87 -6.30
C GLU A 177 -11.92 -1.30 -5.44
N THR A 178 -11.76 0.02 -5.52
CA THR A 178 -10.91 0.78 -4.62
C THR A 178 -11.79 1.43 -3.56
N ARG A 179 -11.46 1.20 -2.29
CA ARG A 179 -12.19 1.68 -1.10
C ARG A 179 -11.28 2.59 -0.26
N GLY A 180 -11.88 3.44 0.57
CA GLY A 180 -11.13 4.36 1.44
C GLY A 180 -11.37 4.03 2.90
N TRP A 181 -10.32 3.98 3.71
CA TRP A 181 -10.48 3.76 5.15
C TRP A 181 -10.88 5.05 5.89
N SER A 182 -11.84 4.93 6.81
CA SER A 182 -12.20 5.99 7.76
C SER A 182 -11.86 5.57 9.19
N ASP A 183 -10.82 6.16 9.78
CA ASP A 183 -10.39 5.85 11.15
C ASP A 183 -11.47 6.16 12.20
N ASP A 184 -12.21 7.28 12.04
CA ASP A 184 -13.26 7.70 12.97
C ASP A 184 -14.42 6.70 13.04
N LYS A 185 -14.78 6.13 11.88
CA LYS A 185 -15.92 5.22 11.75
C LYS A 185 -15.51 3.74 11.84
N GLY A 186 -14.24 3.44 11.59
CA GLY A 186 -13.72 2.07 11.53
C GLY A 186 -14.30 1.26 10.36
N ILE A 187 -14.49 1.89 9.19
CA ILE A 187 -15.08 1.27 7.99
C ILE A 187 -14.28 1.59 6.73
N THR A 188 -14.33 0.68 5.76
CA THR A 188 -13.87 0.88 4.36
C THR A 188 -15.00 1.28 3.43
#